data_AF-A0A4Z1R531-F1
#
_entry.id   AF-A0A4Z1R531-F1
#
_cell.length_a   1.000
_cell.length_b   1.000
_cell.length_c   1.000
_cell.angle_alpha   90.00
_cell.angle_beta   90.00
_cell.angle_gamma   90.00
#
_symmetry.space_group_name_H-M   'P 1'
#
loop_
_entity.id
_entity.type
_entity.pdbx_description
1 polymer ?
#
loop_
_entity_poly.entity_id
_entity_poly.type
_entity_poly.pdbx_seq_one_letter_code
_entity_poly.pdbx_strand_id
1 'polypeptide(L)'
;MRALQRERGATLRKRTDATHRRSGMRAGMRAGMMMTMWLALCAPAAAQTVYKCMGPDGAVFQSTPCGAGQQQERAYGGEAYATTPQRQAQIEREQARAQAVVRRNAGGAGRASTPVGAQSGQSSCDRVKAQRDRAMQALGNRRTYEQISYWATEVSKACNHRR
;
A
#
# COMPACT_ATOMS: atom_id res chain seq x y z
N MET A 1 -15.90 -70.21 -27.06
CA MET A 1 -14.92 -69.53 -26.16
C MET A 1 -15.46 -68.15 -25.72
N ARG A 2 -16.46 -68.11 -24.82
CA ARG A 2 -17.12 -66.87 -24.35
C ARG A 2 -17.22 -66.77 -22.81
N ALA A 3 -16.37 -67.51 -22.08
CA ALA A 3 -16.51 -67.68 -20.63
C ALA A 3 -15.37 -67.09 -19.77
N LEU A 4 -14.34 -66.44 -20.35
CA LEU A 4 -13.16 -65.99 -19.60
C LEU A 4 -13.04 -64.47 -19.40
N GLN A 5 -13.98 -63.66 -19.89
CA GLN A 5 -13.87 -62.20 -19.81
C GLN A 5 -14.66 -61.53 -18.67
N ARG A 6 -15.48 -62.27 -17.92
CA ARG A 6 -16.40 -61.68 -16.94
C ARG A 6 -15.82 -61.50 -15.52
N GLU A 7 -14.71 -62.15 -15.19
CA GLU A 7 -14.21 -62.17 -13.80
C GLU A 7 -13.14 -61.12 -13.46
N ARG A 8 -12.59 -60.40 -14.45
CA ARG A 8 -11.54 -59.38 -14.18
C ARG A 8 -12.08 -58.03 -13.67
N GLY A 9 -13.39 -57.81 -13.69
CA GLY A 9 -14.00 -56.51 -13.31
C GLY A 9 -14.29 -56.34 -11.81
N ALA A 10 -14.41 -57.43 -11.05
CA ALA A 10 -14.94 -57.36 -9.67
C ALA A 10 -13.87 -57.10 -8.59
N THR A 11 -12.59 -57.35 -8.89
CA THR A 11 -11.49 -57.24 -7.91
C THR A 11 -10.83 -55.86 -7.87
N LEU A 12 -10.99 -55.03 -8.90
CA LEU A 12 -10.46 -53.66 -8.90
C LEU A 12 -11.32 -52.67 -8.12
N ARG A 13 -12.63 -52.92 -7.97
CA ARG A 13 -13.55 -51.98 -7.30
C ARG A 13 -13.49 -52.03 -5.77
N LYS A 14 -12.97 -53.11 -5.17
CA LYS A 14 -12.88 -53.24 -3.70
C LYS A 14 -11.61 -52.62 -3.09
N ARG A 15 -10.61 -52.23 -3.89
CA ARG A 15 -9.36 -51.63 -3.37
C ARG A 15 -9.43 -50.12 -3.17
N THR A 16 -10.40 -49.42 -3.75
CA THR A 16 -10.48 -47.95 -3.69
C THR A 16 -11.23 -47.40 -2.48
N ASP A 17 -12.06 -48.21 -1.80
CA ASP A 17 -12.88 -47.71 -0.68
C ASP A 17 -12.16 -47.72 0.69
N ALA A 18 -11.09 -48.50 0.85
CA ALA A 18 -10.40 -48.60 2.14
C ALA A 18 -9.41 -47.44 2.41
N THR A 19 -8.98 -46.72 1.37
CA THR A 19 -8.00 -45.64 1.48
C THR A 19 -8.62 -44.27 1.77
N HIS A 20 -9.93 -44.10 1.61
CA HIS A 20 -10.57 -42.78 1.75
C HIS A 20 -10.99 -42.43 3.20
N ARG A 21 -11.15 -43.42 4.10
CA ARG A 21 -11.55 -43.17 5.51
C ARG A 21 -10.39 -42.78 6.44
N ARG A 22 -9.13 -43.07 6.09
CA ARG A 22 -7.95 -42.69 6.92
C ARG A 22 -7.40 -41.30 6.61
N SER A 23 -7.82 -40.66 5.51
CA SER A 23 -7.29 -39.35 5.09
C SER A 23 -8.06 -38.14 5.63
N GLY A 24 -9.18 -38.34 6.33
CA GLY A 24 -9.98 -37.25 6.92
C GLY A 24 -9.38 -36.65 8.20
N MET A 25 -8.62 -37.43 8.97
CA MET A 25 -8.13 -36.99 10.29
C MET A 25 -6.81 -36.21 10.25
N ARG A 26 -5.99 -36.33 9.18
CA ARG A 26 -4.73 -35.56 9.06
C ARG A 26 -4.90 -34.20 8.36
N ALA A 27 -5.94 -34.04 7.56
CA ALA A 27 -6.24 -32.77 6.88
C ALA A 27 -6.83 -31.71 7.83
N GLY A 28 -7.62 -32.12 8.83
CA GLY A 28 -8.16 -31.22 9.85
C GLY A 28 -7.09 -30.56 10.73
N MET A 29 -6.01 -31.30 11.05
CA MET A 29 -4.92 -30.76 11.88
C MET A 29 -4.08 -29.70 11.14
N ARG A 30 -3.84 -29.86 9.83
CA ARG A 30 -3.07 -28.88 9.04
C ARG A 30 -3.88 -27.62 8.72
N ALA A 31 -5.17 -27.77 8.42
CA ALA A 31 -6.07 -26.63 8.21
C ALA A 31 -6.32 -25.86 9.51
N GLY A 32 -6.48 -26.56 10.64
CA GLY A 32 -6.56 -25.94 11.96
C GLY A 32 -5.28 -25.17 12.32
N MET A 33 -4.11 -25.74 12.05
CA MET A 33 -2.82 -25.13 12.38
C MET A 33 -2.51 -23.86 11.57
N MET A 34 -2.93 -23.80 10.30
CA MET A 34 -2.84 -22.56 9.51
C MET A 34 -3.83 -21.49 9.97
N MET A 35 -5.05 -21.87 10.36
CA MET A 35 -6.05 -20.95 10.90
C MET A 35 -5.61 -20.39 12.27
N THR A 36 -5.08 -21.23 13.16
CA THR A 36 -4.54 -20.77 14.46
C THR A 36 -3.32 -19.86 14.30
N MET A 37 -2.47 -20.13 13.30
CA MET A 37 -1.33 -19.27 12.98
C MET A 37 -1.78 -17.91 12.44
N TRP A 38 -2.83 -17.87 11.62
CA TRP A 38 -3.44 -16.61 11.16
C TRP A 38 -4.09 -15.81 12.29
N LEU A 39 -4.81 -16.47 13.21
CA LEU A 39 -5.39 -15.78 14.37
C LEU A 39 -4.31 -15.21 15.31
N ALA A 40 -3.14 -15.84 15.40
CA ALA A 40 -2.01 -15.32 16.20
C ALA A 40 -1.38 -14.04 15.60
N LEU A 41 -1.46 -13.84 14.28
CA LEU A 41 -1.00 -12.60 13.63
C LEU A 41 -1.94 -11.40 13.86
N CYS A 42 -3.18 -11.63 14.28
CA CYS A 42 -4.13 -10.58 14.65
C CYS A 42 -3.98 -10.12 16.11
N ALA A 43 -2.87 -10.45 16.79
CA ALA A 43 -2.58 -9.86 18.10
C ALA A 43 -2.63 -8.33 17.99
N PRO A 44 -3.39 -7.63 18.86
CA PRO A 44 -3.49 -6.19 18.80
C PRO A 44 -2.09 -5.61 18.96
N ALA A 45 -1.59 -4.96 17.90
CA ALA A 45 -0.36 -4.20 17.97
C ALA A 45 -0.57 -3.13 19.05
N ALA A 46 0.03 -3.34 20.22
CA ALA A 46 0.06 -2.33 21.26
C ALA A 46 0.54 -1.02 20.62
N ALA A 47 -0.21 0.06 20.84
CA ALA A 47 0.10 1.38 20.33
C ALA A 47 1.61 1.66 20.50
N GLN A 48 2.27 2.01 19.40
CA GLN A 48 3.71 2.31 19.37
C GLN A 48 3.99 3.37 20.42
N THR A 49 4.50 2.95 21.58
CA THR A 49 4.78 3.83 22.71
C THR A 49 6.24 4.21 22.64
N VAL A 50 6.52 5.50 22.51
CA VAL A 50 7.89 6.02 22.44
C VAL A 50 8.25 6.61 23.79
N TYR A 51 9.30 6.11 24.41
CA TYR A 51 9.85 6.58 25.66
C TYR A 51 10.97 7.58 25.39
N LYS A 52 10.91 8.75 26.03
CA LYS A 52 12.01 9.71 26.13
C LYS A 52 12.81 9.40 27.39
N CYS A 53 14.03 8.94 27.19
CA CYS A 53 14.98 8.55 28.22
C CYS A 53 16.10 9.58 28.30
N MET A 54 16.42 10.03 29.51
CA MET A 54 17.51 10.96 29.77
C MET A 54 18.72 10.18 30.29
N GLY A 55 19.86 10.29 29.60
CA GLY A 55 21.13 9.70 29.98
C GLY A 55 22.27 10.75 30.02
N PRO A 56 23.50 10.33 30.34
CA PRO A 56 24.65 11.24 30.40
C PRO A 56 24.96 11.90 29.05
N ASP A 57 24.65 11.23 27.94
CA ASP A 57 24.85 11.71 26.57
C ASP A 57 23.65 12.54 26.03
N GLY A 58 22.62 12.76 26.85
CA GLY A 58 21.42 13.52 26.49
C GLY A 58 20.14 12.70 26.36
N ALA A 59 19.17 13.22 25.62
CA ALA A 59 17.84 12.62 25.45
C ALA A 59 17.81 11.61 24.30
N VAL A 60 17.38 10.39 24.59
CA VAL A 60 17.20 9.31 23.61
C VAL A 60 15.72 8.91 23.56
N PHE A 61 15.19 8.74 22.35
CA PHE A 61 13.83 8.24 22.14
C PHE A 61 13.88 6.78 21.71
N GLN A 62 13.15 5.91 22.41
CA GLN A 62 13.17 4.46 22.17
C GLN A 62 11.79 3.84 22.33
N SER A 63 11.54 2.73 21.64
CA SER A 63 10.27 1.99 21.68
C SER A 63 10.16 1.00 22.85
N THR A 64 11.26 0.80 23.59
CA THR A 64 11.34 -0.02 24.80
C THR A 64 11.45 0.87 26.04
N PRO A 65 11.00 0.43 27.23
CA PRO A 65 11.21 1.17 28.48
C PRO A 65 12.68 1.54 28.71
N CYS A 66 12.94 2.66 29.39
CA CYS A 66 14.29 3.15 29.63
C CYS A 66 15.13 2.11 30.40
N GLY A 67 16.38 1.91 29.98
CA GLY A 67 17.29 0.96 30.59
C GLY A 67 17.78 1.41 31.98
N ALA A 68 18.35 0.49 32.75
CA ALA A 68 18.94 0.82 34.04
C ALA A 68 20.01 1.91 33.89
N GLY A 69 19.91 2.98 34.69
CA GLY A 69 20.79 4.15 34.62
C GLY A 69 20.29 5.30 33.73
N GLN A 70 19.15 5.14 33.04
CA GLN A 70 18.48 6.23 32.35
C GLN A 70 17.19 6.63 33.07
N GLN A 71 16.93 7.93 33.15
CA GLN A 71 15.69 8.45 33.73
C GLN A 71 14.61 8.55 32.64
N GLN A 72 13.48 7.88 32.83
CA GLN A 72 12.32 8.07 31.98
C GLN A 72 11.69 9.44 32.27
N GLU A 73 11.71 10.34 31.29
CA GLU A 73 11.09 11.66 31.42
C GLU A 73 9.63 11.63 30.95
N ARG A 74 9.36 10.96 29.82
CA ARG A 74 8.01 10.92 29.23
C ARG A 74 7.80 9.67 28.38
N ALA A 75 6.58 9.15 28.39
CA ALA A 75 6.12 8.14 27.44
C ALA A 75 5.05 8.76 26.54
N TYR A 76 5.22 8.60 25.23
CA TYR A 76 4.30 9.06 24.19
C TYR A 76 3.56 7.85 23.63
N GLY A 77 2.31 7.67 24.03
CA GLY A 77 1.43 6.68 23.41
C GLY A 77 0.85 7.23 22.11
N GLY A 78 0.87 6.44 21.03
CA GLY A 78 0.12 6.76 19.83
C GLY A 78 -1.37 6.50 20.05
N GLU A 79 -2.15 7.52 20.42
CA GLU A 79 -3.60 7.42 20.36
C GLU A 79 -4.07 7.55 18.91
N ALA A 80 -4.88 6.59 18.45
CA ALA A 80 -5.53 6.71 17.16
C ALA A 80 -6.46 7.93 17.20
N TYR A 81 -6.26 8.88 16.28
CA TYR A 81 -7.13 10.04 16.21
C TYR A 81 -8.56 9.59 15.92
N ALA A 82 -9.47 9.79 16.88
CA ALA A 82 -10.87 9.45 16.72
C ALA A 82 -11.47 10.34 15.63
N THR A 83 -11.66 9.76 14.45
CA THR A 83 -12.27 10.47 13.33
C THR A 83 -13.76 10.58 13.60
N THR A 84 -14.27 11.81 13.77
CA THR A 84 -15.71 12.03 13.94
C THR A 84 -16.46 11.51 12.72
N PRO A 85 -17.72 11.06 12.84
CA PRO A 85 -18.48 10.56 11.69
C PRO A 85 -18.62 11.62 10.57
N GLN A 86 -18.67 12.91 10.92
CA GLN A 86 -18.66 14.01 9.96
C GLN A 86 -17.33 14.09 9.19
N ARG A 87 -16.19 13.91 9.88
CA ARG A 87 -14.87 13.92 9.25
C ARG A 87 -14.68 12.70 8.34
N GLN A 88 -15.19 11.55 8.75
CA GLN A 88 -15.17 10.33 7.93
C GLN A 88 -15.94 10.52 6.63
N ALA A 89 -17.16 11.07 6.70
CA ALA A 89 -17.96 11.39 5.51
C ALA A 89 -17.30 12.45 4.60
N GLN A 90 -16.46 13.33 5.15
CA GLN A 90 -15.67 14.26 4.34
C GLN A 90 -14.54 13.53 3.60
N ILE A 91 -13.80 12.68 4.30
CA ILE A 91 -12.71 11.88 3.72
C ILE A 91 -13.24 11.02 2.57
N GLU A 92 -14.37 10.36 2.75
CA GLU A 92 -15.00 9.53 1.71
C GLU A 92 -15.41 10.35 0.48
N ARG A 93 -15.96 11.55 0.68
CA ARG A 93 -16.30 12.47 -0.41
C ARG A 93 -15.05 12.95 -1.17
N GLU A 94 -13.97 13.26 -0.46
CA GLU A 94 -12.70 13.65 -1.06
C GLU A 94 -12.07 12.49 -1.85
N GLN A 95 -12.09 11.28 -1.30
CA GLN A 95 -11.62 10.07 -1.98
C GLN A 95 -12.43 9.78 -3.25
N ALA A 96 -13.76 9.85 -3.19
CA ALA A 96 -14.62 9.65 -4.36
C ALA A 96 -14.34 10.67 -5.47
N ARG A 97 -14.12 11.95 -5.11
CA ARG A 97 -13.73 13.00 -6.06
C ARG A 97 -12.38 12.71 -6.71
N ALA A 98 -11.37 12.33 -5.92
CA ALA A 98 -10.05 11.99 -6.44
C ALA A 98 -10.12 10.80 -7.40
N GLN A 99 -10.86 9.75 -7.05
CA GLN A 99 -11.06 8.57 -7.91
C GLN A 99 -11.77 8.93 -9.23
N ALA A 100 -12.77 9.82 -9.19
CA ALA A 100 -13.46 10.27 -10.39
C ALA A 100 -12.53 11.01 -11.35
N VAL A 101 -11.62 11.84 -10.84
CA VAL A 101 -10.59 12.53 -11.65
C VAL A 101 -9.65 11.52 -12.30
N VAL A 102 -9.14 10.56 -11.53
CA VAL A 102 -8.26 9.50 -12.06
C VAL A 102 -8.96 8.70 -13.16
N ARG A 103 -10.23 8.31 -12.96
CA ARG A 103 -11.02 7.58 -13.97
C ARG A 103 -11.26 8.40 -15.25
N ARG A 104 -11.57 9.70 -15.14
CA ARG A 104 -11.71 10.56 -16.32
C ARG A 104 -10.40 10.69 -17.08
N ASN A 105 -9.28 10.84 -16.38
CA ASN A 105 -7.97 10.94 -17.01
C ASN A 105 -7.53 9.61 -17.65
N ALA A 106 -7.92 8.47 -17.07
CA ALA A 106 -7.67 7.15 -17.65
C ALA A 106 -8.54 6.84 -18.87
N GLY A 107 -9.81 7.28 -18.88
CA GLY A 107 -10.75 7.08 -19.99
C GLY A 107 -10.68 8.11 -21.12
N GLY A 108 -10.09 9.28 -20.87
CA GLY A 108 -10.00 10.41 -21.81
C GLY A 108 -8.91 10.29 -22.89
N ALA A 109 -8.17 9.17 -22.95
CA ALA A 109 -7.16 8.94 -23.98
C ALA A 109 -7.75 8.79 -25.40
N GLY A 110 -9.08 8.70 -25.55
CA GLY A 110 -9.77 8.70 -26.84
C GLY A 110 -10.80 9.82 -26.93
N ARG A 111 -10.56 10.82 -27.79
CA ARG A 111 -11.41 11.99 -28.10
C ARG A 111 -11.52 13.06 -27.01
N ALA A 112 -10.62 14.03 -27.07
CA ALA A 112 -10.86 15.39 -26.59
C ALA A 112 -10.66 16.37 -27.75
N SER A 113 -11.73 16.79 -28.41
CA SER A 113 -11.71 17.98 -29.27
C SER A 113 -11.50 19.18 -28.36
N THR A 114 -10.31 19.76 -28.44
CA THR A 114 -9.87 20.80 -27.52
C THR A 114 -9.86 22.15 -28.29
N PRO A 115 -10.36 23.28 -27.74
CA PRO A 115 -10.42 24.57 -28.45
C PRO A 115 -9.03 25.20 -28.61
N VAL A 116 -8.57 25.29 -29.85
CA VAL A 116 -7.19 25.55 -30.33
C VAL A 116 -6.44 26.72 -29.66
N GLY A 117 -7.14 27.69 -29.06
CA GLY A 117 -6.52 28.83 -28.36
C GLY A 117 -6.04 28.53 -26.93
N ALA A 118 -6.84 27.81 -26.12
CA ALA A 118 -6.54 27.56 -24.70
C ALA A 118 -5.59 26.38 -24.48
N GLN A 119 -5.43 25.48 -25.47
CA GLN A 119 -4.42 24.41 -25.37
C GLN A 119 -3.00 24.92 -25.54
N SER A 120 -2.76 26.03 -26.24
CA SER A 120 -1.39 26.45 -26.55
C SER A 120 -0.58 26.79 -25.28
N GLY A 121 -1.18 27.52 -24.34
CA GLY A 121 -0.59 27.80 -23.02
C GLY A 121 -0.58 26.58 -22.08
N GLN A 122 -1.65 25.78 -22.09
CA GLN A 122 -1.72 24.54 -21.30
C GLN A 122 -0.62 23.55 -21.74
N SER A 123 -0.47 23.34 -23.06
CA SER A 123 0.54 22.46 -23.66
C SER A 123 1.98 22.96 -23.48
N SER A 124 2.21 24.28 -23.44
CA SER A 124 3.54 24.82 -23.17
C SER A 124 3.95 24.59 -21.70
N CYS A 125 3.04 24.83 -20.75
CA CYS A 125 3.22 24.52 -19.34
C CYS A 125 3.46 23.01 -19.12
N ASP A 126 2.66 22.15 -19.77
CA ASP A 126 2.80 20.70 -19.63
C ASP A 126 4.12 20.17 -20.20
N ARG A 127 4.59 20.74 -21.32
CA ARG A 127 5.91 20.42 -21.90
C ARG A 127 7.05 20.78 -20.96
N VAL A 128 7.00 21.95 -20.31
CA VAL A 128 8.04 22.40 -19.37
C VAL A 128 8.04 21.54 -18.10
N LYS A 129 6.87 21.16 -17.58
CA LYS A 129 6.77 20.18 -16.48
C LYS A 129 7.39 18.84 -16.85
N ALA A 130 7.10 18.32 -18.04
CA ALA A 130 7.68 17.07 -18.52
C ALA A 130 9.20 17.15 -18.72
N GLN A 131 9.75 18.33 -19.03
CA GLN A 131 11.20 18.54 -19.07
C GLN A 131 11.81 18.53 -17.67
N ARG A 132 11.21 19.25 -16.71
CA ARG A 132 11.63 19.20 -15.30
C ARG A 132 11.64 17.76 -14.80
N ASP A 133 10.57 17.01 -15.02
CA ASP A 133 10.44 15.67 -14.45
C ASP A 133 11.50 14.73 -15.04
N ARG A 134 11.80 14.82 -16.34
CA ARG A 134 12.93 14.10 -16.97
C ARG A 134 14.28 14.50 -16.37
N ALA A 135 14.52 15.79 -16.15
CA ALA A 135 15.76 16.28 -15.53
C ALA A 135 15.89 15.78 -14.08
N MET A 136 14.82 15.85 -13.29
CA MET A 136 14.79 15.39 -11.89
C MET A 136 14.92 13.87 -11.76
N GLN A 137 14.43 13.11 -12.75
CA GLN A 137 14.63 11.67 -12.83
C GLN A 137 16.08 11.33 -13.16
N ALA A 138 16.69 12.01 -14.14
CA ALA A 138 18.09 11.78 -14.53
C ALA A 138 19.07 12.07 -13.36
N LEU A 139 18.75 13.04 -12.51
CA LEU A 139 19.57 13.40 -11.35
C LEU A 139 19.37 12.46 -10.15
N GLY A 140 18.24 11.74 -10.07
CA GLY A 140 17.94 10.83 -8.96
C GLY A 140 18.08 11.49 -7.58
N ASN A 141 18.93 10.93 -6.73
CA ASN A 141 19.21 11.45 -5.38
C ASN A 141 20.26 12.58 -5.35
N ARG A 142 20.89 12.92 -6.48
CA ARG A 142 21.95 13.94 -6.56
C ARG A 142 21.41 15.34 -6.87
N ARG A 143 20.15 15.62 -6.54
CA ARG A 143 19.50 16.91 -6.82
C ARG A 143 20.09 17.98 -5.92
N THR A 144 20.61 19.05 -6.51
CA THR A 144 21.05 20.24 -5.76
C THR A 144 19.91 21.25 -5.63
N TYR A 145 20.01 22.13 -4.64
CA TYR A 145 19.02 23.20 -4.45
C TYR A 145 18.90 24.11 -5.69
N GLU A 146 20.02 24.45 -6.32
CA GLU A 146 20.05 25.30 -7.53
C GLU A 146 19.28 24.66 -8.70
N GLN A 147 19.40 23.34 -8.89
CA GLN A 147 18.66 22.63 -9.92
C GLN A 147 17.16 22.65 -9.63
N ILE A 148 16.77 22.43 -8.37
CA ILE A 148 15.37 22.44 -7.96
C ILE A 148 14.76 23.84 -8.15
N SER A 149 15.47 24.88 -7.73
CA SER A 149 15.00 26.27 -7.80
C SER A 149 14.93 26.77 -9.24
N TYR A 150 15.90 26.45 -10.09
CA TYR A 150 15.89 26.77 -11.52
C TYR A 150 14.61 26.24 -12.19
N TRP A 151 14.33 24.94 -12.04
CA TRP A 151 13.15 24.34 -12.66
C TRP A 151 11.83 24.83 -12.07
N ALA A 152 11.79 25.21 -10.79
CA ALA A 152 10.61 25.83 -10.19
C ALA A 152 10.30 27.19 -10.86
N THR A 153 11.33 28.00 -11.11
CA THR A 153 11.22 29.28 -11.82
C THR A 153 10.75 29.09 -13.26
N GLU A 154 11.34 28.15 -14.01
CA GLU A 154 10.96 27.88 -15.39
C GLU A 154 9.51 27.38 -15.52
N VAL A 155 9.08 26.47 -14.64
CA VAL A 155 7.69 26.01 -14.60
C VAL A 155 6.75 27.16 -14.22
N SER A 156 7.11 27.98 -13.23
CA SER A 156 6.29 29.14 -12.83
C SER A 156 6.09 30.11 -14.00
N LYS A 157 7.17 30.44 -14.73
CA LYS A 157 7.14 31.32 -15.90
C LYS A 157 6.25 30.77 -17.02
N ALA A 158 6.34 29.48 -17.30
CA ALA A 158 5.54 28.84 -18.35
C ALA A 158 4.06 28.67 -17.96
N CYS A 159 3.77 28.44 -16.69
CA CYS A 159 2.43 28.10 -16.22
C CYS A 159 1.60 29.30 -15.72
N ASN A 160 2.22 30.45 -15.40
CA ASN A 160 1.52 31.67 -14.97
C ASN A 160 1.03 32.56 -16.14
N HIS A 161 0.38 31.97 -17.15
CA HIS A 161 -0.16 32.70 -18.31
C HIS A 161 -1.67 33.00 -18.22
N ARG A 162 -2.28 32.89 -17.02
CA ARG A 162 -3.64 33.38 -16.75
C ARG A 162 -3.59 34.61 -15.84
N ARG A 163 -3.73 35.78 -16.45
CA ARG A 163 -4.56 36.88 -15.92
C ARG A 163 -5.63 37.17 -16.95
#